data_AF-A0A246FMT0-F1
#
_entry.id   AF-A0A246FMT0-F1
#
_cell.length_a   1.000
_cell.length_b   1.000
_cell.length_c   1.000
_cell.angle_alpha   90.00
_cell.angle_beta   90.00
_cell.angle_gamma   90.00
#
_symmetry.space_group_name_H-M   'P 1'
#
loop_
_entity.id
_entity.type
_entity.pdbx_description
1 polymer ?
#
loop_
_entity_poly.entity_id
_entity_poly.type
_entity_poly.pdbx_seq_one_letter_code
_entity_poly.pdbx_strand_id
1 'polypeptide(L)'
;MRPDELATKADLEQLFARMAQLLATPAAPATGPDEYLTLEEVATATRVSTRTVKKWVQEGKADRRGKLVQLFALEFSPGFLRIPRAALLAYGEGIGFTIHDLKEMPRMRVAS
;
A
#
# COMPACT_ATOMS: atom_id res chain seq x y z
N MET A 1 30.78 23.30 8.53
CA MET A 1 29.56 23.99 8.06
C MET A 1 29.24 25.09 9.05
N ARG A 2 29.06 26.34 8.59
CA ARG A 2 28.73 27.46 9.48
C ARG A 2 27.22 27.47 9.77
N PRO A 3 26.77 27.99 10.92
CA PRO A 3 25.40 27.79 11.41
C PRO A 3 24.34 28.76 10.88
N ASP A 4 24.69 29.72 10.01
CA ASP A 4 23.82 30.85 9.65
C ASP A 4 23.74 31.11 8.13
N GLU A 5 23.50 30.08 7.33
CA GLU A 5 23.04 30.26 5.96
C GLU A 5 21.51 30.33 5.97
N LEU A 6 20.98 31.52 6.26
CA LEU A 6 19.58 31.86 6.06
C LEU A 6 19.24 31.59 4.59
N ALA A 7 18.34 30.64 4.34
CA ALA A 7 17.85 30.32 3.01
C ALA A 7 17.50 31.61 2.27
N THR A 8 18.13 31.84 1.13
CA THR A 8 17.88 33.05 0.35
C THR A 8 16.47 32.96 -0.23
N LYS A 9 15.86 34.10 -0.56
CA LYS A 9 14.53 34.14 -1.18
C LYS A 9 14.45 33.25 -2.44
N ALA A 10 15.56 33.12 -3.16
CA ALA A 10 15.70 32.24 -4.32
C ALA A 10 15.61 30.74 -3.94
N ASP A 11 16.18 30.33 -2.81
CA ASP A 11 16.10 28.95 -2.31
C ASP A 11 14.66 28.58 -1.93
N LEU A 12 13.93 29.52 -1.32
CA LEU A 12 12.51 29.34 -1.01
C LEU A 12 11.67 29.23 -2.28
N GLU A 13 11.88 30.11 -3.27
CA GLU A 13 11.17 30.06 -4.55
C GLU A 13 11.44 28.75 -5.31
N GLN A 14 12.68 28.26 -5.31
CA GLN A 14 13.01 26.95 -5.88
C GLN A 14 12.35 25.79 -5.14
N LEU A 15 12.25 25.88 -3.81
CA LEU A 15 11.57 24.88 -2.99
C LEU A 15 10.06 24.85 -3.31
N PHE A 16 9.42 26.02 -3.40
CA PHE A 16 8.01 26.14 -3.75
C PHE A 16 7.74 25.67 -5.18
N ALA A 17 8.61 25.97 -6.13
CA ALA A 17 8.49 25.48 -7.51
C ALA A 17 8.60 23.95 -7.58
N ARG A 18 9.52 23.33 -6.81
CA ARG A 18 9.62 21.87 -6.69
C ARG A 18 8.38 21.25 -6.04
N MET A 19 7.85 21.86 -4.98
CA MET A 19 6.62 21.39 -4.34
C MET A 19 5.42 21.49 -5.29
N ALA A 20 5.31 22.58 -6.05
CA ALA A 20 4.26 22.74 -7.05
C ALA A 20 4.37 21.69 -8.18
N GLN A 21 5.57 21.34 -8.63
CA GLN A 21 5.76 20.24 -9.60
C GLN A 21 5.35 18.88 -9.04
N LEU A 22 5.67 18.60 -7.77
CA LEU A 22 5.28 17.35 -7.11
C LEU A 22 3.75 17.26 -6.92
N LEU A 23 3.09 18.37 -6.62
CA LEU A 23 1.63 18.45 -6.49
C LEU A 23 0.89 18.48 -7.83
N ALA A 24 1.51 19.04 -8.87
CA ALA A 24 0.98 19.08 -10.24
C ALA A 24 1.19 17.77 -10.98
N THR A 25 1.97 16.83 -10.43
CA THR A 25 1.97 15.46 -10.90
C THR A 25 0.63 14.87 -10.48
N PRO A 26 -0.31 14.60 -11.40
CA PRO A 26 -1.54 13.93 -11.01
C PRO A 26 -1.11 12.62 -10.36
N ALA A 27 -1.42 12.44 -9.07
CA ALA A 27 -1.38 11.12 -8.47
C ALA A 27 -2.15 10.23 -9.44
N ALA A 28 -1.45 9.31 -10.09
CA ALA A 28 -2.08 8.47 -11.10
C ALA A 28 -3.34 7.90 -10.44
N PRO A 29 -4.53 8.12 -11.00
CA PRO A 29 -5.71 7.50 -10.45
C PRO A 29 -5.41 6.01 -10.41
N ALA A 30 -5.69 5.35 -9.30
CA ALA A 30 -5.58 3.90 -9.21
C ALA A 30 -6.65 3.30 -10.15
N THR A 31 -6.42 3.37 -11.46
CA THR A 31 -7.29 2.85 -12.51
C THR A 31 -6.99 1.37 -12.69
N GLY A 32 -7.41 0.60 -11.68
CA GLY A 32 -7.84 -0.77 -11.86
C GLY A 32 -9.29 -0.86 -11.38
N PRO A 33 -10.08 -1.85 -11.82
CA PRO A 33 -11.28 -2.21 -11.05
C PRO A 33 -10.86 -2.36 -9.58
N ASP A 34 -11.65 -1.83 -8.64
CA ASP A 34 -11.41 -2.03 -7.21
C ASP A 34 -11.44 -3.55 -6.91
N GLU A 35 -10.28 -4.19 -7.07
CA GLU A 35 -10.12 -5.62 -6.90
C GLU A 35 -10.06 -5.90 -5.41
N TYR A 36 -11.17 -6.43 -4.89
CA TYR A 36 -11.30 -6.85 -3.51
C TYR A 36 -10.99 -8.35 -3.37
N LEU A 37 -9.88 -8.63 -2.69
CA LEU A 37 -9.39 -9.99 -2.48
C LEU A 37 -9.94 -10.57 -1.17
N THR A 38 -10.33 -11.83 -1.18
CA THR A 38 -10.57 -12.63 0.03
C THR A 38 -9.26 -12.93 0.77
N LEU A 39 -9.37 -13.34 2.03
CA LEU A 39 -8.22 -13.84 2.79
C LEU A 39 -7.54 -15.03 2.11
N GLU A 40 -8.30 -15.90 1.44
CA GLU A 40 -7.80 -17.09 0.75
C GLU A 40 -6.98 -16.73 -0.49
N GLU A 41 -7.44 -15.76 -1.27
CA GLU A 41 -6.72 -15.25 -2.43
C GLU A 41 -5.41 -14.58 -2.02
N VAL A 42 -5.43 -13.78 -0.94
CA VAL A 42 -4.22 -13.17 -0.39
C VAL A 42 -3.25 -14.22 0.16
N ALA A 43 -3.77 -15.24 0.86
CA ALA A 43 -2.97 -16.35 1.38
C ALA A 43 -2.26 -17.10 0.26
N THR A 44 -2.99 -17.39 -0.82
CA THR A 44 -2.46 -18.04 -2.02
C THR A 44 -1.37 -17.19 -2.67
N ALA A 45 -1.65 -15.89 -2.86
CA ALA A 45 -0.72 -14.98 -3.53
C ALA A 45 0.56 -14.74 -2.71
N THR A 46 0.44 -14.68 -1.39
CA THR A 46 1.59 -14.44 -0.49
C THR A 46 2.25 -15.73 0.01
N ARG A 47 1.73 -16.90 -0.39
CA ARG A 47 2.18 -18.24 0.04
C ARG A 47 2.24 -18.39 1.56
N VAL A 48 1.29 -17.76 2.26
CA VAL A 48 1.13 -17.87 3.71
C VAL A 48 -0.21 -18.50 4.05
N SER A 49 -0.41 -18.90 5.30
CA SER A 49 -1.72 -19.40 5.73
C SER A 49 -2.74 -18.26 5.85
N THR A 50 -4.01 -18.54 5.58
CA THR A 50 -5.14 -17.62 5.84
C THR A 50 -5.16 -17.11 7.27
N ARG A 51 -4.76 -17.93 8.25
CA ARG A 51 -4.58 -17.51 9.65
C ARG A 51 -3.55 -16.38 9.79
N THR A 52 -2.46 -16.45 9.03
CA THR A 52 -1.42 -15.41 9.02
C THR A 52 -1.93 -14.12 8.39
N VAL A 53 -2.67 -14.21 7.28
CA VAL A 53 -3.33 -13.04 6.67
C VAL A 53 -4.32 -12.40 7.65
N LYS A 54 -5.12 -13.21 8.37
CA LYS A 54 -6.03 -12.72 9.40
C LYS A 54 -5.27 -12.00 10.54
N LYS A 55 -4.12 -12.52 10.96
CA LYS A 55 -3.24 -11.84 11.93
C LYS A 55 -2.72 -10.51 11.38
N TRP A 56 -2.37 -10.40 10.11
CA TRP A 56 -1.95 -9.13 9.52
C TRP A 56 -3.05 -8.07 9.56
N VAL A 57 -4.30 -8.48 9.42
CA VAL A 57 -5.46 -7.59 9.56
C VAL A 57 -5.72 -7.21 11.02
N GLN A 58 -5.66 -8.16 11.96
CA GLN A 58 -6.04 -7.95 13.36
C GLN A 58 -4.93 -7.36 14.22
N GLU A 59 -3.72 -7.92 14.12
CA GLU A 59 -2.56 -7.63 14.98
C GLU A 59 -1.53 -6.77 14.24
N GLY A 60 -1.45 -6.88 12.91
CA GLY A 60 -0.40 -6.27 12.11
C GLY A 60 0.92 -7.03 12.14
N LYS A 61 1.93 -6.45 11.50
CA LYS A 61 3.30 -6.99 11.44
C LYS A 61 4.29 -5.83 11.52
N ALA A 62 5.43 -6.06 12.15
CA ALA A 62 6.52 -5.09 12.11
C ALA A 62 7.08 -5.00 10.69
N ASP A 63 7.21 -3.77 10.19
CA ASP A 63 7.90 -3.45 8.94
C ASP A 63 9.42 -3.58 9.12
N ARG A 64 10.17 -3.34 8.04
CA ARG A 64 11.65 -3.35 8.06
C ARG A 64 12.27 -2.30 8.99
N ARG A 65 11.49 -1.30 9.42
CA ARG A 65 11.89 -0.20 10.31
C ARG A 65 11.41 -0.42 11.76
N GLY A 66 10.81 -1.58 12.05
CA GLY A 66 10.27 -1.91 13.37
C GLY A 66 8.92 -1.28 13.70
N LYS A 67 8.29 -0.57 12.75
CA LYS A 67 6.96 0.02 12.93
C LYS A 67 5.89 -1.05 12.71
N LEU A 68 4.90 -1.12 13.59
CA LEU A 68 3.74 -1.98 13.40
C LEU A 68 2.88 -1.43 12.23
N VAL A 69 2.68 -2.25 11.21
CA VAL A 69 1.82 -1.96 10.06
C VAL A 69 0.72 -3.01 10.01
N GLN A 70 -0.52 -2.56 9.88
CA GLN A 70 -1.69 -3.43 9.75
C GLN A 70 -2.16 -3.51 8.30
N LEU A 71 -2.63 -4.69 7.89
CA LEU A 71 -3.22 -4.88 6.58
C LEU A 71 -4.67 -4.39 6.63
N PHE A 72 -4.97 -3.36 5.84
CA PHE A 72 -6.32 -2.83 5.76
C PHE A 72 -7.26 -3.82 5.07
N ALA A 73 -8.40 -4.08 5.70
CA ALA A 73 -9.48 -4.90 5.17
C ALA A 73 -10.83 -4.26 5.49
N LEU A 74 -11.79 -4.44 4.59
CA LEU A 74 -13.18 -4.08 4.74
C LEU A 74 -14.00 -5.31 5.11
N GLU A 75 -14.91 -5.17 6.05
CA GLU A 75 -15.86 -6.23 6.39
C GLU A 75 -17.19 -5.96 5.68
N PHE A 76 -17.57 -6.82 4.74
CA PHE A 76 -18.81 -6.67 3.97
C PHE A 76 -20.00 -7.38 4.65
N SER A 77 -19.70 -8.42 5.42
CA SER A 77 -20.63 -9.13 6.30
C SER A 77 -19.83 -9.79 7.43
N PRO A 78 -20.47 -10.18 8.56
CA PRO A 78 -19.75 -10.70 9.72
C PRO A 78 -18.82 -11.87 9.36
N GLY A 79 -17.51 -11.66 9.53
CA GLY A 79 -16.47 -12.65 9.21
C GLY A 79 -16.00 -12.68 7.74
N PHE A 80 -16.61 -11.90 6.85
CA PHE A 80 -16.24 -11.81 5.44
C PHE A 80 -15.41 -10.55 5.19
N LEU A 81 -14.10 -10.70 5.39
CA LEU A 81 -13.11 -9.67 5.14
C LEU A 81 -12.68 -9.64 3.67
N ARG A 82 -12.63 -8.43 3.12
CA ARG A 82 -12.19 -8.11 1.76
C ARG A 82 -11.04 -7.13 1.83
N ILE A 83 -9.92 -7.49 1.22
CA ILE A 83 -8.69 -6.70 1.20
C ILE A 83 -8.61 -6.02 -0.16
N PRO A 84 -8.63 -4.68 -0.22
CA PRO A 84 -8.35 -3.97 -1.46
C PRO A 84 -6.96 -4.34 -1.95
N ARG A 85 -6.81 -4.66 -3.24
CA ARG A 85 -5.50 -4.97 -3.83
C ARG A 85 -4.49 -3.85 -3.59
N ALA A 86 -4.92 -2.59 -3.70
CA ALA A 86 -4.07 -1.43 -3.39
C ALA A 86 -3.54 -1.44 -1.94
N ALA A 87 -4.37 -1.84 -0.98
CA ALA A 87 -3.95 -1.96 0.42
C ALA A 87 -2.93 -3.09 0.61
N LEU A 88 -3.12 -4.22 -0.09
CA LEU A 88 -2.14 -5.31 -0.08
C LEU A 88 -0.79 -4.88 -0.65
N LEU A 89 -0.79 -4.07 -1.72
CA LEU A 89 0.44 -3.53 -2.31
C LEU A 89 1.17 -2.59 -1.37
N ALA A 90 0.45 -1.64 -0.77
CA ALA A 90 1.01 -0.71 0.20
C ALA A 90 1.57 -1.45 1.44
N TYR A 91 0.89 -2.50 1.88
CA TYR A 91 1.36 -3.38 2.95
C TYR A 91 2.66 -4.11 2.56
N GLY A 92 2.76 -4.56 1.31
CA GLY A 92 3.93 -5.26 0.78
C GLY A 92 5.19 -4.42 0.68
N GLU A 93 5.07 -3.15 0.30
CA GLU A 93 6.21 -2.23 0.25
C GLU A 93 6.89 -2.07 1.61
N GLY A 94 6.11 -2.05 2.71
CA GLY A 94 6.64 -1.95 4.06
C GLY A 94 7.36 -3.21 4.56
N ILE A 95 6.94 -4.38 4.07
CA ILE A 95 7.30 -5.69 4.67
C ILE A 95 8.23 -6.50 3.75
N GLY A 96 8.32 -6.12 2.48
CA GLY A 96 9.27 -6.66 1.52
C GLY A 96 8.72 -7.66 0.51
N PHE A 97 7.43 -7.59 0.17
CA PHE A 97 6.87 -8.29 -0.99
C PHE A 97 6.38 -7.29 -2.04
N THR A 98 6.46 -7.65 -3.31
CA THR A 98 6.24 -6.76 -4.46
C THR A 98 5.06 -7.21 -5.33
N ILE A 99 4.60 -6.33 -6.23
CA ILE A 99 3.59 -6.66 -7.26
C ILE A 99 3.96 -7.92 -8.06
N HIS A 100 5.25 -8.19 -8.26
CA HIS A 100 5.72 -9.35 -9.00
C HIS A 100 5.40 -10.66 -8.29
N ASP A 101 5.39 -10.66 -6.95
CA ASP A 101 5.00 -11.81 -6.14
C ASP A 101 3.49 -12.09 -6.23
N LEU A 102 2.70 -11.07 -6.60
CA LEU A 102 1.24 -11.15 -6.74
C LEU A 102 0.77 -11.38 -8.19
N LYS A 103 1.68 -11.41 -9.17
CA LYS A 103 1.36 -11.50 -10.61
C LYS A 103 0.95 -12.90 -11.08
N GLU A 104 1.16 -13.94 -10.28
CA GLU A 104 0.73 -15.31 -10.63
C GLU A 104 -0.78 -15.55 -10.41
N MET A 105 -1.56 -14.53 -10.04
CA MET A 105 -2.99 -14.68 -9.84
C MET A 105 -3.76 -14.76 -11.17
N PRO A 106 -4.68 -15.71 -11.35
CA PRO A 106 -5.64 -15.67 -12.44
C PRO A 106 -6.50 -14.41 -12.28
N ARG A 107 -6.50 -13.53 -13.29
CA ARG A 107 -7.44 -12.43 -13.40
C ARG A 107 -8.85 -13.03 -13.52
N MET A 108 -9.62 -13.08 -12.44
CA MET A 108 -10.98 -13.59 -12.49
C MET A 108 -12.00 -12.46 -12.48
N ARG A 109 -12.96 -12.62 -13.40
CA ARG A 109 -13.89 -11.61 -13.88
C ARG A 109 -14.83 -11.14 -12.78
N VAL A 110 -15.12 -9.84 -12.80
CA VAL A 110 -16.24 -9.22 -12.11
C VAL A 110 -17.51 -10.01 -12.48
N ALA A 111 -18.14 -10.62 -11.48
CA ALA A 111 -19.44 -11.27 -11.68
C ALA A 111 -20.45 -10.18 -12.11
N SER A 112 -21.06 -10.40 -13.27
CA SER A 112 -22.16 -9.57 -13.80
C SER A 112 -23.46 -9.86 -13.08
#